data_AF-A0A3D3PAX3-F1
#
_entry.id   AF-A0A3D3PAX3-F1
#
_cell.length_a   1.000
_cell.length_b   1.000
_cell.length_c   1.000
_cell.angle_alpha   90.00
_cell.angle_beta   90.00
_cell.angle_gamma   90.00
#
_symmetry.space_group_name_H-M   'P 1'
#
loop_
_entity.id
_entity.type
_entity.pdbx_description
1 polymer ?
#
loop_
_entity_poly.entity_id
_entity_poly.type
_entity_poly.pdbx_seq_one_letter_code
_entity_poly.pdbx_strand_id
1 'polypeptide(L)' 'MENLKKYFGIICLLAGLALAVYLPYKAVAKLSSDSASSEDYIFWIIIITIFTPIIIGFILFGYYAFKGEYSSKE' A
#
# COMPACT_ATOMS: atom_id res chain seq x y z
N MET A 1 20.03 -4.37 -16.67
CA MET A 1 20.20 -3.74 -15.34
C MET A 1 19.28 -2.54 -15.12
N GLU A 2 18.91 -1.78 -16.15
CA GLU A 2 18.00 -0.62 -16.03
C GLU A 2 16.51 -1.00 -15.89
N ASN A 3 16.09 -2.10 -16.55
CA ASN A 3 14.69 -2.54 -16.52
C ASN A 3 14.24 -3.10 -15.17
N LEU A 4 15.17 -3.69 -14.38
CA LEU A 4 14.83 -4.30 -13.10
C LEU A 4 14.40 -3.24 -12.07
N LYS A 5 15.09 -2.09 -12.05
CA LYS A 5 14.76 -0.96 -11.16
C LYS A 5 13.39 -0.35 -11.52
N LYS A 6 13.09 -0.23 -12.82
CA LYS A 6 11.77 0.20 -13.33
C LYS A 6 10.66 -0.80 -12.98
N TYR A 7 10.91 -2.09 -13.11
CA TYR A 7 9.95 -3.15 -12.79
C TYR A 7 9.64 -3.18 -11.29
N PHE A 8 10.65 -3.01 -10.43
CA PHE A 8 10.45 -2.95 -8.97
C PHE A 8 9.64 -1.72 -8.55
N GLY A 9 9.89 -0.56 -9.17
CA GLY A 9 9.09 0.65 -8.93
C GLY A 9 7.62 0.51 -9.33
N ILE A 10 7.35 -0.07 -10.49
CA ILE A 10 5.99 -0.36 -10.97
C ILE A 10 5.29 -1.39 -10.09
N ILE A 11 5.99 -2.47 -9.70
CA ILE A 11 5.47 -3.47 -8.77
C ILE A 11 5.15 -2.83 -7.42
N CYS A 12 6.01 -1.96 -6.88
CA CYS A 12 5.73 -1.22 -5.67
C CYS A 12 4.51 -0.30 -5.83
N LEU A 13 4.41 0.45 -6.93
CA LEU A 13 3.25 1.32 -7.15
C LEU A 13 1.94 0.52 -7.18
N LEU A 14 1.91 -0.58 -7.94
CA LEU A 14 0.75 -1.46 -8.04
C LEU A 14 0.45 -2.15 -6.71
N ALA A 15 1.46 -2.62 -5.98
CA ALA A 15 1.31 -3.24 -4.68
C ALA A 15 0.78 -2.24 -3.64
N GLY A 16 1.29 -1.01 -3.61
CA GLY A 16 0.82 0.06 -2.73
C GLY A 16 -0.64 0.42 -3.02
N LEU A 17 -1.01 0.55 -4.29
CA LEU A 17 -2.38 0.83 -4.70
C LEU A 17 -3.33 -0.34 -4.40
N ALA A 18 -2.88 -1.57 -4.64
CA ALA A 18 -3.64 -2.78 -4.31
C ALA A 18 -3.88 -2.88 -2.80
N LEU A 19 -2.86 -2.66 -1.98
CA LEU A 19 -2.98 -2.63 -0.51
C LEU A 19 -3.90 -1.50 -0.05
N ALA A 20 -3.83 -0.32 -0.66
CA ALA A 20 -4.68 0.82 -0.34
C ALA A 20 -6.18 0.52 -0.46
N VAL A 21 -6.57 -0.30 -1.45
CA VAL A 21 -7.97 -0.70 -1.66
C VAL A 21 -8.32 -1.95 -0.84
N TYR A 22 -7.40 -2.91 -0.76
CA TYR A 22 -7.66 -4.21 -0.15
C TYR A 22 -7.78 -4.15 1.38
N LEU A 23 -6.98 -3.31 2.04
CA LEU A 23 -7.04 -3.13 3.50
C LEU A 23 -8.41 -2.62 3.97
N PRO A 24 -8.93 -1.46 3.50
CA PRO A 24 -10.21 -0.96 3.95
C PRO A 24 -11.36 -1.89 3.52
N TYR A 25 -11.26 -2.54 2.36
CA TYR A 25 -12.26 -3.53 1.94
C TYR A 25 -12.36 -4.70 2.93
N LYS A 26 -11.23 -5.29 3.33
CA LYS A 26 -11.23 -6.35 4.34
C LYS A 26 -11.65 -5.85 5.72
N ALA A 27 -11.29 -4.62 6.08
CA ALA A 27 -11.68 -3.99 7.34
C ALA A 27 -13.21 -3.94 7.44
N VAL A 28 -13.84 -3.38 6.41
CA VAL A 28 -15.30 -3.27 6.33
C VAL A 28 -15.94 -4.64 6.28
N ALA A 29 -15.44 -5.59 5.48
CA ALA A 29 -16.00 -6.94 5.41
C ALA A 29 -15.99 -7.66 6.78
N LYS A 30 -14.89 -7.51 7.54
CA LYS A 30 -14.76 -8.11 8.87
C LYS A 30 -15.61 -7.39 9.91
N LEU A 31 -15.67 -6.06 9.85
CA LEU A 31 -16.37 -5.24 10.83
C LEU A 31 -17.90 -5.20 10.61
N SER A 32 -18.36 -5.38 9.38
CA SER A 32 -19.78 -5.50 9.03
C SER A 32 -20.35 -6.89 9.31
N SER A 33 -19.52 -7.86 9.70
CA SER A 33 -20.02 -9.16 10.15
C SER A 33 -20.58 -9.03 11.55
N ASP A 34 -21.75 -9.64 11.80
CA ASP A 34 -22.51 -9.57 13.07
C ASP A 34 -21.72 -10.07 14.31
N SER A 35 -20.59 -10.74 14.07
CA SER A 35 -19.65 -11.26 15.08
C SER A 35 -18.45 -10.34 15.36
N ALA A 36 -18.46 -9.08 14.89
CA ALA A 36 -17.34 -8.16 15.10
C ALA A 36 -17.21 -7.78 16.58
N SER A 37 -16.14 -8.24 17.23
CA SER A 37 -15.84 -7.89 18.62
C SER A 37 -15.14 -6.53 18.69
N SER A 38 -15.21 -5.86 19.85
CA SER A 38 -14.44 -4.63 20.13
C SER A 38 -12.93 -4.82 19.91
N GLU A 39 -12.44 -6.05 20.11
CA GLU A 39 -11.05 -6.44 19.86
C GLU A 39 -10.69 -6.35 18.36
N ASP A 40 -11.59 -6.76 17.46
CA ASP A 40 -11.39 -6.68 16.01
C ASP A 40 -11.32 -5.23 15.54
N TYR A 41 -12.13 -4.34 16.14
CA TYR A 41 -12.13 -2.92 15.82
C TYR A 41 -10.77 -2.28 16.14
N ILE A 42 -10.23 -2.55 17.32
CA ILE A 42 -8.92 -2.04 17.74
C ILE A 42 -7.80 -2.61 16.86
N PHE A 43 -7.86 -3.90 16.54
CA PHE A 43 -6.89 -4.52 15.63
C PHE A 43 -6.87 -3.84 14.26
N TRP A 44 -8.03 -3.62 13.66
CA TRP A 44 -8.15 -2.98 12.35
C TRP A 44 -7.74 -1.52 12.34
N ILE A 45 -8.07 -0.75 13.39
CA ILE A 45 -7.70 0.68 13.46
C ILE A 45 -6.18 0.87 13.56
N ILE A 46 -5.49 -0.02 14.30
CA ILE A 46 -4.03 -0.02 14.40
C ILE A 46 -3.41 -0.38 13.05
N ILE A 47 -3.93 -1.41 12.38
CA ILE A 47 -3.47 -1.80 11.04
C ILE A 47 -3.59 -0.65 10.05
N ILE A 48 -4.76 -0.02 9.96
CA ILE A 48 -4.98 1.11 9.03
C ILE A 48 -4.05 2.28 9.35
N THR A 49 -3.84 2.56 10.64
CA THR A 49 -2.94 3.63 11.11
C THR A 49 -1.50 3.38 10.68
N ILE A 50 -0.98 2.15 10.82
CA ILE A 50 0.41 1.82 10.46
C ILE A 50 0.57 1.68 8.94
N PHE A 51 -0.41 1.09 8.26
CA PHE A 51 -0.34 0.88 6.81
C PHE A 51 -0.54 2.17 6.01
N THR A 52 -1.29 3.15 6.52
CA THR A 52 -1.48 4.46 5.87
C THR A 52 -0.16 5.12 5.46
N PRO A 53 0.80 5.39 6.37
CA PRO A 53 2.07 6.01 5.99
C PRO A 53 2.93 5.10 5.11
N ILE A 54 2.83 3.77 5.27
CA ILE A 54 3.56 2.80 4.44
C ILE A 54 3.07 2.87 2.99
N ILE A 55 1.75 2.87 2.77
CA ILE A 55 1.13 2.97 1.45
C ILE A 55 1.50 4.31 0.80
N ILE A 56 1.47 5.40 1.55
CA ILE A 56 1.90 6.72 1.06
C ILE A 56 3.37 6.67 0.59
N GLY A 57 4.25 6.06 1.38
CA GLY A 57 5.66 5.84 1.02
C GLY A 57 5.82 4.96 -0.22
N PHE A 58 5.04 3.89 -0.34
CA PHE A 58 5.06 2.98 -1.49
C PHE A 58 4.56 3.64 -2.78
N ILE A 59 3.50 4.46 -2.69
CA ILE A 59 2.96 5.22 -3.82
C ILE A 59 3.95 6.30 -4.24
N LEU A 60 4.53 7.05 -3.29
CA LEU A 60 5.57 8.04 -3.58
C LEU A 60 6.79 7.38 -4.24
N PHE A 61 7.32 6.32 -3.63
CA PHE A 61 8.46 5.57 -4.18
C PHE A 61 8.18 5.03 -5.57
N GLY A 62 7.02 4.38 -5.76
CA GLY A 62 6.59 3.86 -7.05
C GLY A 62 6.39 4.95 -8.09
N TYR A 63 5.85 6.11 -7.71
CA TYR A 63 5.61 7.24 -8.60
C TYR A 63 6.93 7.88 -9.05
N TYR A 64 7.87 8.10 -8.13
CA TYR A 64 9.21 8.60 -8.45
C TYR A 64 10.02 7.60 -9.29
N ALA A 65 9.91 6.31 -9.02
CA ALA A 65 10.55 5.26 -9.82
C ALA A 65 9.95 5.15 -11.24
N PHE A 66 8.63 5.34 -11.38
CA PHE A 66 7.93 5.33 -12.67
C PHE A 66 8.21 6.57 -13.53
N LYS A 67 8.24 7.76 -12.90
CA LYS A 67 8.55 9.04 -13.58
C LYS A 67 9.97 9.06 -14.16
N GLY A 68 10.82 8.10 -13.80
CA GLY A 68 12.13 7.93 -14.41
C GLY A 68 13.14 8.99 -13.97
N GLU A 69 12.93 9.68 -12.84
CA GLU A 69 13.99 10.53 -12.26
C GLU A 69 15.16 9.72 -11.73
N TYR A 70 14.96 8.43 -11.41
CA TYR A 70 16.05 7.46 -11.25
C TYR A 70 16.75 7.07 -12.56
N SER A 71 16.28 7.56 -13.70
CA SER A 71 16.83 7.30 -15.05
C SER A 71 17.63 8.49 -15.60
N SER A 72 17.83 9.56 -14.82
CA SER A 72 18.72 10.65 -15.23
C SER A 72 20.13 10.40 -14.73
N LYS A 73 20.89 9.69 -15.58
CA LYS A 73 22.36 9.74 -15.75
C LYS A 73 23.21 9.61 -14.47
N GLU A 74 23.54 8.38 -14.13
CA GLU A 74 24.93 7.88 -14.23
C GLU A 74 24.91 6.35 -14.43
#